data_AF-A0A1I1YSX8-F1
#
_entry.id   AF-A0A1I1YSX8-F1
#
_cell.length_a   1.000
_cell.length_b   1.000
_cell.length_c   1.000
_cell.angle_alpha   90.00
_cell.angle_beta   90.00
_cell.angle_gamma   90.00
#
_symmetry.space_group_name_H-M   'P 1'
#
loop_
_entity.id
_entity.type
_entity.pdbx_description
1 polymer ?
#
loop_
_entity_poly.entity_id
_entity_poly.type
_entity_poly.pdbx_seq_one_letter_code
_entity_poly.pdbx_strand_id
1 'polypeptide(L)'
;MSDLFISIGELLFKLVTTGFAGFRENRKSFFETHLEPIHVQMSSIHKDYTDAFKEIESRLRNNTRPTQELLEFLKERRRDYESERTLARNLANELQKIRNRGLSDDNWSVVEEYCKTIVNYFNVGNNMDGVSGFSWFTDFLYIVERNCRNERRQDIWWTTSIGGCDPHQELLEAVQAVRTDGLPKAYESMAKQYAIVRARLL
;
A
#
# COMPACT_ATOMS: atom_id res chain seq x y z
N MET A 1 -28.41 2.86 -6.80
CA MET A 1 -27.49 3.99 -6.59
C MET A 1 -26.16 3.57 -7.14
N SER A 2 -25.80 4.10 -8.31
CA SER A 2 -24.51 3.85 -8.95
C SER A 2 -23.45 4.66 -8.21
N ASP A 3 -22.60 3.99 -7.44
CA ASP A 3 -21.43 4.61 -6.85
C ASP A 3 -20.58 5.20 -7.97
N LEU A 4 -20.51 6.53 -8.01
CA LEU A 4 -19.70 7.26 -8.95
C LEU A 4 -18.25 7.02 -8.53
N PHE A 5 -17.62 5.99 -9.11
CA PHE A 5 -16.21 5.70 -8.93
C PHE A 5 -15.44 6.83 -9.63
N ILE A 6 -15.13 7.90 -8.89
CA ILE A 6 -14.28 8.98 -9.41
C ILE A 6 -12.89 8.39 -9.55
N SER A 7 -12.36 8.40 -10.77
CA SER A 7 -11.03 7.86 -11.03
C SER A 7 -9.97 8.70 -10.33
N ILE A 8 -8.91 8.07 -9.85
CA ILE A 8 -7.80 8.79 -9.18
C ILE A 8 -7.13 9.80 -10.13
N GLY A 9 -7.20 9.58 -11.45
CA GLY A 9 -6.78 10.56 -12.46
C GLY A 9 -7.60 11.86 -12.42
N GLU A 10 -8.90 11.77 -12.18
CA GLU A 10 -9.76 12.95 -11.97
C GLU A 10 -9.45 13.63 -10.64
N LEU A 11 -9.10 12.88 -9.59
CA LEU A 11 -8.64 13.44 -8.31
C LEU A 11 -7.33 14.22 -8.48
N LEU A 12 -6.36 13.69 -9.23
CA LEU A 12 -5.10 14.36 -9.56
C LEU A 12 -5.32 15.64 -10.36
N PHE A 13 -6.17 15.59 -11.38
CA PHE A 13 -6.50 16.77 -12.18
C PHE A 13 -7.20 17.85 -11.34
N LYS A 14 -8.16 17.45 -10.50
CA LYS A 14 -8.80 18.37 -9.54
C LYS A 14 -7.79 18.93 -8.54
N LEU A 15 -6.83 18.14 -8.09
CA LEU A 15 -5.80 18.58 -7.15
C LEU A 15 -4.88 19.64 -7.77
N VAL A 16 -4.47 19.43 -9.02
CA VAL A 16 -3.63 20.37 -9.78
C VAL A 16 -4.40 21.67 -10.09
N THR A 17 -5.70 21.58 -10.36
CA THR A 17 -6.53 22.73 -10.75
C THR A 17 -7.09 23.52 -9.57
N THR A 18 -7.40 22.88 -8.44
CA THR A 18 -8.01 23.53 -7.26
C THR A 18 -7.06 23.63 -6.07
N GLY A 19 -6.18 22.65 -5.86
CA GLY A 19 -5.06 22.64 -4.92
C GLY A 19 -5.22 23.46 -3.63
N PHE A 20 -4.17 24.20 -3.30
CA PHE A 20 -4.10 25.02 -2.08
C PHE A 20 -5.04 26.24 -2.09
N ALA A 21 -5.35 26.78 -3.28
CA ALA A 21 -6.29 27.90 -3.40
C ALA A 21 -7.70 27.47 -2.96
N GLY A 22 -8.16 26.32 -3.45
CA GLY A 22 -9.41 25.68 -3.02
C GLY A 22 -9.39 25.26 -1.55
N PHE A 23 -8.23 24.84 -1.01
CA PHE A 23 -8.08 24.59 0.42
C PHE A 23 -8.33 25.86 1.27
N ARG A 24 -7.77 27.01 0.86
CA ARG A 24 -7.98 28.28 1.58
C ARG A 24 -9.41 28.79 1.47
N GLU A 25 -10.03 28.61 0.32
CA GLU A 25 -11.40 29.08 0.06
C GLU A 25 -12.45 28.21 0.76
N ASN A 26 -12.29 26.88 0.74
CA ASN A 26 -13.26 25.97 1.34
C ASN A 26 -12.63 24.64 1.79
N ARG A 27 -12.13 24.61 3.03
CA ARG A 27 -11.46 23.45 3.65
C ARG A 27 -12.31 22.18 3.67
N LYS A 28 -13.60 22.31 3.97
CA LYS A 28 -14.55 21.19 3.98
C LYS A 28 -14.70 20.58 2.59
N SER A 29 -14.94 21.43 1.58
CA SER A 29 -15.04 20.97 0.19
C SER A 29 -13.73 20.34 -0.29
N PHE A 30 -12.57 20.90 0.08
CA PHE A 30 -11.28 20.30 -0.23
C PHE A 30 -11.13 18.91 0.40
N PHE A 31 -11.49 18.75 1.68
CA PHE A 31 -11.45 17.46 2.36
C PHE A 31 -12.34 16.42 1.65
N GLU A 32 -13.60 16.76 1.38
CA GLU A 32 -14.58 15.87 0.75
C GLU A 32 -14.21 15.52 -0.69
N THR A 33 -13.58 16.44 -1.42
CA THR A 33 -13.23 16.24 -2.84
C THR A 33 -11.92 15.48 -3.03
N HIS A 34 -10.96 15.67 -2.12
CA HIS A 34 -9.60 15.17 -2.30
C HIS A 34 -9.19 14.15 -1.26
N LEU A 35 -9.38 14.42 0.03
CA LEU A 35 -8.80 13.60 1.10
C LEU A 35 -9.66 12.39 1.46
N GLU A 36 -10.98 12.55 1.53
CA GLU A 36 -11.91 11.44 1.80
C GLU A 36 -11.82 10.34 0.72
N PRO A 37 -11.85 10.65 -0.60
CA PRO A 37 -11.72 9.61 -1.63
C PRO A 37 -10.39 8.86 -1.59
N ILE A 38 -9.29 9.57 -1.28
CA ILE A 38 -7.97 8.93 -1.10
C ILE A 38 -8.02 7.95 0.06
N HIS A 39 -8.60 8.33 1.20
CA HIS A 39 -8.69 7.46 2.36
C HIS A 39 -9.53 6.20 2.11
N VAL A 40 -10.66 6.36 1.43
CA VAL A 40 -11.53 5.23 1.02
C VAL A 40 -10.74 4.27 0.13
N GLN A 41 -10.00 4.78 -0.85
CA GLN A 41 -9.18 3.93 -1.72
C GLN A 41 -8.09 3.20 -0.94
N MET A 42 -7.39 3.91 -0.05
CA MET A 42 -6.34 3.31 0.79
C MET A 42 -6.90 2.21 1.70
N SER A 43 -8.14 2.36 2.17
CA SER A 43 -8.84 1.32 2.94
C SER A 43 -9.10 0.07 2.10
N SER A 44 -9.50 0.23 0.84
CA SER A 44 -9.67 -0.89 -0.10
C SER A 44 -8.34 -1.59 -0.37
N ILE A 45 -7.28 -0.83 -0.69
CA ILE A 45 -5.93 -1.36 -0.93
C ILE A 45 -5.44 -2.15 0.30
N HIS A 46 -5.66 -1.62 1.50
CA HIS A 46 -5.28 -2.30 2.74
C HIS A 46 -6.00 -3.63 2.93
N LYS A 47 -7.32 -3.65 2.69
CA LYS A 47 -8.10 -4.88 2.76
C LYS A 47 -7.60 -5.92 1.75
N ASP A 48 -7.42 -5.52 0.50
CA ASP A 48 -6.95 -6.41 -0.56
C ASP A 48 -5.56 -6.99 -0.25
N TYR A 49 -4.66 -6.19 0.30
CA TYR A 49 -3.35 -6.66 0.75
C TYR A 49 -3.48 -7.68 1.88
N THR A 50 -4.26 -7.34 2.91
CA THR A 50 -4.47 -8.20 4.07
C THR A 50 -5.04 -9.56 3.67
N ASP A 51 -6.01 -9.58 2.76
CA ASP A 51 -6.64 -10.82 2.29
C ASP A 51 -5.68 -11.66 1.46
N ALA A 52 -4.85 -11.04 0.59
CA ALA A 52 -3.82 -11.77 -0.14
C ALA A 52 -2.77 -12.40 0.78
N PHE A 53 -2.24 -11.64 1.76
CA PHE A 53 -1.26 -12.19 2.72
C PHE A 53 -1.83 -13.33 3.56
N LYS A 54 -3.12 -13.26 3.94
CA LYS A 54 -3.82 -14.35 4.64
C LYS A 54 -3.91 -15.62 3.80
N GLU A 55 -4.32 -15.51 2.55
CA GLU A 55 -4.44 -16.67 1.65
C GLU A 55 -3.08 -17.37 1.47
N ILE A 56 -2.02 -16.58 1.28
CA ILE A 56 -0.66 -17.10 1.11
C ILE A 56 -0.16 -17.80 2.38
N GLU A 57 -0.34 -17.20 3.54
CA GLU A 57 0.05 -17.82 4.81
C GLU A 57 -0.66 -19.17 4.99
N SER A 58 -1.95 -19.24 4.66
CA SER A 58 -2.72 -20.48 4.70
C SER A 58 -2.09 -21.57 3.82
N ARG A 59 -1.69 -21.21 2.58
CA ARG A 59 -1.05 -22.15 1.64
C ARG A 59 0.32 -22.61 2.11
N LEU A 60 1.13 -21.70 2.65
CA LEU A 60 2.43 -22.01 3.25
C LEU A 60 2.28 -22.99 4.41
N ARG A 61 1.37 -22.71 5.36
CA ARG A 61 1.11 -23.58 6.52
C ARG A 61 0.62 -24.98 6.14
N ASN A 62 -0.11 -25.09 5.03
CA ASN A 62 -0.62 -26.37 4.53
C ASN A 62 0.40 -27.12 3.66
N ASN A 63 1.62 -26.60 3.49
CA ASN A 63 2.67 -27.15 2.63
C ASN A 63 2.16 -27.48 1.22
N THR A 64 1.25 -26.66 0.69
CA THR A 64 0.73 -26.86 -0.68
C THR A 64 1.42 -25.89 -1.61
N ARG A 65 2.06 -26.41 -2.67
CA ARG A 65 2.59 -25.57 -3.76
C ARG A 65 1.46 -24.67 -4.29
N PRO A 66 1.70 -23.35 -4.47
CA PRO A 66 0.76 -22.47 -5.13
C PRO A 66 0.37 -23.05 -6.47
N THR A 67 -0.93 -23.19 -6.72
CA THR A 67 -1.40 -23.53 -8.05
C THR A 67 -1.00 -22.41 -9.02
N GLN A 68 -0.85 -22.75 -10.29
CA GLN A 68 -0.63 -21.75 -11.34
C GLN A 68 -1.73 -20.67 -11.31
N GLU A 69 -2.97 -21.08 -11.03
CA GLU A 69 -4.12 -20.19 -10.83
C GLU A 69 -3.94 -19.20 -9.69
N LEU A 70 -3.33 -19.59 -8.56
CA LEU A 70 -3.04 -18.67 -7.46
C LEU A 70 -1.94 -17.68 -7.83
N LEU A 71 -0.90 -18.13 -8.56
CA LEU A 71 0.14 -17.22 -9.07
C LEU A 71 -0.44 -16.23 -10.08
N GLU A 72 -1.36 -16.68 -10.94
CA GLU A 72 -2.07 -15.83 -11.89
C GLU A 72 -3.01 -14.86 -11.17
N PHE A 73 -3.78 -15.33 -10.18
CA PHE A 73 -4.60 -14.48 -9.32
C PHE A 73 -3.78 -13.38 -8.65
N LEU A 74 -2.63 -13.72 -8.06
CA LEU A 74 -1.75 -12.73 -7.44
C LEU A 74 -1.16 -11.75 -8.46
N LYS A 75 -0.85 -12.20 -9.68
CA LYS A 75 -0.39 -11.32 -10.77
C LYS A 75 -1.48 -10.40 -11.31
N GLU A 76 -2.70 -10.90 -11.39
CA GLU A 76 -3.88 -10.12 -11.82
C GLU A 76 -4.16 -9.04 -10.79
N ARG A 77 -4.22 -9.41 -9.50
CA ARG A 77 -4.24 -8.49 -8.36
C ARG A 77 -3.05 -7.51 -8.35
N ARG A 78 -1.88 -7.92 -8.84
CA ARG A 78 -0.75 -6.98 -8.99
C ARG A 78 -1.10 -5.92 -10.01
N ARG A 79 -1.52 -6.33 -11.21
CA ARG A 79 -1.79 -5.45 -12.35
C ARG A 79 -2.94 -4.48 -12.08
N ASP A 80 -4.04 -4.99 -11.54
CA ASP A 80 -5.26 -4.20 -11.35
C ASP A 80 -5.03 -3.05 -10.37
N TYR A 81 -4.19 -3.28 -9.36
CA TYR A 81 -3.95 -2.30 -8.29
C TYR A 81 -2.61 -1.56 -8.43
N GLU A 82 -1.73 -1.91 -9.37
CA GLU A 82 -0.43 -1.22 -9.54
C GLU A 82 -0.61 0.25 -9.96
N SER A 83 -1.57 0.48 -10.86
CA SER A 83 -1.94 1.82 -11.31
C SER A 83 -2.45 2.64 -10.12
N GLU A 84 -3.37 2.09 -9.33
CA GLU A 84 -3.97 2.75 -8.18
C GLU A 84 -2.94 3.09 -7.11
N ARG A 85 -2.00 2.19 -6.83
CA ARG A 85 -0.89 2.42 -5.88
C ARG A 85 0.06 3.51 -6.34
N THR A 86 0.46 3.45 -7.61
CA THR A 86 1.34 4.45 -8.20
C THR A 86 0.68 5.83 -8.15
N LEU A 87 -0.62 5.89 -8.44
CA LEU A 87 -1.38 7.12 -8.45
C LEU A 87 -1.62 7.69 -7.04
N ALA A 88 -2.00 6.86 -6.06
CA ALA A 88 -2.14 7.28 -4.66
C ALA A 88 -0.82 7.83 -4.09
N ARG A 89 0.30 7.16 -4.40
CA ARG A 89 1.64 7.63 -4.02
C ARG A 89 2.00 8.95 -4.69
N ASN A 90 1.76 9.07 -5.99
CA ASN A 90 2.05 10.30 -6.74
C ASN A 90 1.21 11.47 -6.22
N LEU A 91 -0.07 11.25 -5.94
CA LEU A 91 -0.97 12.27 -5.40
C LEU A 91 -0.53 12.76 -4.02
N ALA A 92 -0.16 11.84 -3.12
CA ALA A 92 0.39 12.18 -1.81
C ALA A 92 1.71 12.96 -1.92
N ASN A 93 2.59 12.59 -2.86
CA ASN A 93 3.84 13.31 -3.12
C ASN A 93 3.60 14.72 -3.66
N GLU A 94 2.66 14.90 -4.60
CA GLU A 94 2.33 16.23 -5.13
C GLU A 94 1.71 17.12 -4.06
N LEU A 95 0.83 16.59 -3.22
CA LEU A 95 0.29 17.30 -2.05
C LEU A 95 1.40 17.81 -1.11
N GLN A 96 2.44 17.01 -0.86
CA GLN A 96 3.59 17.43 -0.05
C GLN A 96 4.40 18.56 -0.72
N LYS A 97 4.51 18.58 -2.05
CA LYS A 97 5.30 19.59 -2.78
C LYS A 97 4.62 20.97 -2.83
N ILE A 98 3.30 21.04 -2.67
CA ILE A 98 2.53 22.28 -2.80
C ILE A 98 3.01 23.37 -1.80
N ARG A 99 3.52 23.00 -0.62
CA ARG A 99 4.04 23.94 0.38
C ARG A 99 5.41 24.54 0.08
N ASN A 100 6.23 23.90 -0.76
CA ASN A 100 7.54 24.44 -1.15
C ASN A 100 7.43 25.80 -1.88
N ARG A 101 6.21 26.28 -2.14
CA ARG A 101 5.88 27.62 -2.63
C ARG A 101 5.79 28.69 -1.51
N GLY A 102 6.26 28.41 -0.29
CA GLY A 102 6.63 29.42 0.71
C GLY A 102 5.56 29.85 1.70
N LEU A 103 4.71 28.94 2.22
CA LEU A 103 3.60 29.30 3.11
C LEU A 103 3.49 28.39 4.35
N SER A 104 3.19 28.97 5.51
CA SER A 104 2.95 28.28 6.80
C SER A 104 1.47 28.36 7.18
N ASP A 105 0.70 27.32 6.89
CA ASP A 105 -0.66 27.13 7.46
C ASP A 105 -0.64 25.85 8.31
N ASP A 106 -0.95 25.97 9.60
CA ASP A 106 -0.97 24.86 10.55
C ASP A 106 -2.05 23.81 10.24
N ASN A 107 -3.06 24.14 9.45
CA ASN A 107 -4.06 23.17 8.98
C ASN A 107 -3.57 22.44 7.72
N TRP A 108 -2.69 23.06 6.94
CA TRP A 108 -2.05 22.37 5.82
C TRP A 108 -1.03 21.35 6.31
N SER A 109 -0.30 21.66 7.38
CA SER A 109 0.71 20.74 7.93
C SER A 109 0.12 19.38 8.37
N VAL A 110 -1.13 19.33 8.83
CA VAL A 110 -1.80 18.04 9.12
C VAL A 110 -2.17 17.27 7.85
N VAL A 111 -2.52 17.97 6.77
CA VAL A 111 -2.76 17.34 5.45
C VAL A 111 -1.47 16.74 4.92
N GLU A 112 -0.35 17.46 5.04
CA GLU A 112 0.96 16.94 4.65
C GLU A 112 1.34 15.70 5.45
N GLU A 113 1.11 15.72 6.77
CA GLU A 113 1.43 14.59 7.62
C GLU A 113 0.59 13.35 7.27
N TYR A 114 -0.70 13.54 6.99
CA TYR A 114 -1.54 12.47 6.44
C TYR A 114 -0.98 11.93 5.11
N CYS A 115 -0.60 12.81 4.17
CA CYS A 115 0.02 12.39 2.92
C CYS A 115 1.33 11.62 3.13
N LYS A 116 2.16 12.01 4.10
CA LYS A 116 3.37 11.26 4.46
C LYS A 116 3.04 9.88 4.99
N THR A 117 1.99 9.72 5.79
CA THR A 117 1.59 8.38 6.26
C THR A 117 1.13 7.47 5.13
N ILE A 118 0.50 8.01 4.07
CA ILE A 118 0.17 7.24 2.86
C ILE A 118 1.45 6.79 2.13
N VAL A 119 2.40 7.72 1.95
CA VAL A 119 3.69 7.39 1.31
C VAL A 119 4.44 6.35 2.14
N ASN A 120 4.49 6.52 3.46
CA ASN A 120 5.06 5.54 4.38
C ASN A 120 4.32 4.20 4.33
N TYR A 121 3.00 4.18 4.21
CA TYR A 121 2.25 2.92 4.07
C TYR A 121 2.78 2.06 2.92
N PHE A 122 3.12 2.70 1.80
CA PHE A 122 3.74 2.01 0.66
C PHE A 122 5.24 1.71 0.84
N ASN A 123 5.96 2.48 1.67
CA ASN A 123 7.41 2.35 1.89
C ASN A 123 7.81 1.46 3.07
N VAL A 124 6.93 1.24 4.06
CA VAL A 124 7.21 0.41 5.25
C VAL A 124 7.49 -1.05 4.87
N GLY A 125 7.32 -1.40 3.59
CA GLY A 125 7.66 -2.69 2.98
C GLY A 125 9.09 -3.00 2.64
N ASN A 126 10.00 -2.07 2.84
CA ASN A 126 11.41 -2.24 2.50
C ASN A 126 12.21 -3.14 3.46
N ASN A 127 11.55 -4.04 4.21
CA ASN A 127 12.23 -4.99 5.10
C ASN A 127 12.99 -6.12 4.37
N MET A 128 12.97 -6.15 3.03
CA MET A 128 13.96 -6.90 2.25
C MET A 128 14.96 -5.94 1.62
N ASP A 129 15.96 -5.55 2.43
CA ASP A 129 17.19 -4.88 2.02
C ASP A 129 17.09 -3.56 1.25
N GLY A 130 16.00 -2.78 1.31
CA GLY A 130 16.00 -1.37 0.86
C GLY A 130 16.48 -1.08 -0.59
N VAL A 131 16.62 -2.11 -1.43
CA VAL A 131 17.20 -2.01 -2.79
C VAL A 131 16.09 -1.88 -3.85
N SER A 132 14.86 -2.16 -3.48
CA SER A 132 13.72 -2.21 -4.39
C SER A 132 12.79 -1.01 -4.13
N GLY A 133 12.55 -0.18 -5.14
CA GLY A 133 11.55 0.88 -5.10
C GLY A 133 10.11 0.37 -5.26
N PHE A 134 9.85 -0.91 -4.96
CA PHE A 134 8.58 -1.58 -5.19
C PHE A 134 7.73 -1.71 -3.91
N SER A 135 6.43 -1.97 -4.06
CA SER A 135 5.53 -2.17 -2.91
C SER A 135 5.71 -3.55 -2.26
N TRP A 136 5.28 -3.69 -1.00
CA TRP A 136 5.18 -4.97 -0.27
C TRP A 136 4.74 -6.15 -1.13
N PHE A 137 3.73 -5.93 -1.98
CA PHE A 137 3.10 -6.95 -2.81
C PHE A 137 3.99 -7.38 -3.99
N THR A 138 4.74 -6.44 -4.57
CA THR A 138 5.65 -6.70 -5.69
C THR A 138 6.89 -7.45 -5.24
N ASP A 139 7.49 -7.05 -4.11
CA ASP A 139 8.65 -7.76 -3.56
C ASP A 139 8.27 -9.17 -3.11
N PHE A 140 7.13 -9.27 -2.43
CA PHE A 140 6.54 -10.55 -2.05
C PHE A 140 6.33 -11.48 -3.26
N LEU A 141 5.71 -10.99 -4.34
CA LEU A 141 5.52 -11.80 -5.55
C LEU A 141 6.83 -12.21 -6.21
N TYR A 142 7.81 -11.31 -6.24
CA TYR A 142 9.13 -11.62 -6.81
C TYR A 142 9.80 -12.78 -6.06
N ILE A 143 9.70 -12.80 -4.73
CA ILE A 143 10.24 -13.89 -3.90
C ILE A 143 9.49 -15.19 -4.18
N VAL A 144 8.16 -15.16 -4.22
CA VAL A 144 7.35 -16.35 -4.53
C VAL A 144 7.68 -16.89 -5.91
N GLU A 145 7.74 -16.04 -6.94
CA GLU A 145 8.06 -16.44 -8.32
C GLU A 145 9.47 -17.00 -8.46
N ARG A 146 10.47 -16.33 -7.87
CA ARG A 146 11.87 -16.76 -7.89
C ARG A 146 12.04 -18.16 -7.30
N ASN A 147 11.30 -18.46 -6.24
CA ASN A 147 11.37 -19.76 -5.59
C ASN A 147 10.48 -20.82 -6.26
N CYS A 148 9.37 -20.44 -6.88
CA CYS A 148 8.51 -21.37 -7.65
C CYS A 148 9.10 -21.81 -9.01
N ARG A 149 9.98 -21.00 -9.62
CA ARG A 149 10.57 -21.26 -10.95
C ARG A 149 11.87 -22.05 -10.94
N ASN A 150 12.58 -22.13 -9.82
CA ASN A 150 13.87 -22.81 -9.75
C ASN A 150 13.70 -24.30 -9.38
N GLU A 151 13.49 -25.15 -10.38
CA GLU A 151 13.45 -26.62 -10.23
C GLU A 151 14.76 -27.23 -9.68
N ARG A 152 15.86 -26.46 -9.67
CA ARG A 152 17.19 -26.87 -9.20
C ARG A 152 17.52 -26.45 -7.76
N ARG A 153 16.76 -25.55 -7.15
CA ARG A 153 16.82 -25.33 -5.69
C ARG A 153 15.86 -26.32 -5.07
N GLN A 154 16.23 -26.90 -3.93
CA GLN A 154 15.28 -27.78 -3.24
C GLN A 154 13.98 -27.00 -3.03
N ASP A 155 12.87 -27.65 -3.38
CA ASP A 155 11.57 -27.01 -3.48
C ASP A 155 11.20 -26.43 -2.12
N ILE A 156 11.11 -25.09 -2.02
CA ILE A 156 10.86 -24.37 -0.77
C ILE A 156 9.53 -24.77 -0.11
N TRP A 157 8.65 -25.48 -0.82
CA TRP A 157 7.39 -25.98 -0.28
C TRP A 157 7.55 -27.30 0.50
N TRP A 158 8.67 -28.00 0.31
CA TRP A 158 8.94 -29.33 0.88
C TRP A 158 10.31 -29.45 1.57
N THR A 159 11.13 -28.41 1.48
CA THR A 159 12.51 -28.41 1.98
C THR A 159 12.57 -27.87 3.39
N THR A 160 12.83 -28.73 4.37
CA THR A 160 12.87 -28.36 5.79
C THR A 160 14.27 -28.10 6.34
N SER A 161 15.34 -28.08 5.53
CA SER A 161 16.67 -27.55 5.90
C SER A 161 17.71 -27.90 4.82
N ILE A 162 18.45 -26.89 4.34
CA ILE A 162 19.77 -27.10 3.72
C ILE A 162 20.78 -26.30 4.53
N GLY A 163 21.64 -27.00 5.28
CA GLY A 163 22.74 -26.35 6.01
C GLY A 163 22.29 -25.36 7.10
N GLY A 164 21.08 -25.52 7.65
CA GLY A 164 20.55 -24.69 8.74
C GLY A 164 19.63 -23.54 8.31
N CYS A 165 19.43 -23.32 7.01
CA CYS A 165 18.39 -22.43 6.48
C CYS A 165 17.15 -23.24 6.07
N ASP A 166 15.99 -22.84 6.57
CA ASP A 166 14.68 -23.34 6.15
C ASP A 166 13.95 -22.23 5.35
N PRO A 167 14.01 -22.27 4.02
CA PRO A 167 13.43 -21.22 3.17
C PRO A 167 11.90 -21.19 3.23
N HIS A 168 11.25 -22.30 3.63
CA HIS A 168 9.80 -22.32 3.87
C HIS A 168 9.46 -21.46 5.08
N GLN A 169 10.15 -21.75 6.19
CA GLN A 169 9.97 -21.07 7.46
C GLN A 169 10.33 -19.59 7.34
N GLU A 170 11.41 -19.24 6.64
CA GLU A 170 11.79 -17.84 6.38
C GLU A 170 10.71 -17.07 5.60
N LEU A 171 10.10 -17.69 4.58
CA LEU A 171 9.02 -17.07 3.82
C LEU A 171 7.74 -16.93 4.66
N LEU A 172 7.43 -17.94 5.47
CA LEU A 172 6.29 -17.91 6.38
C LEU A 172 6.45 -16.82 7.45
N GLU A 173 7.64 -16.68 8.02
CA GLU A 173 7.99 -15.62 8.98
C GLU A 173 7.92 -14.23 8.33
N ALA A 174 8.43 -14.08 7.11
CA ALA A 174 8.32 -12.82 6.37
C ALA A 174 6.85 -12.43 6.14
N VAL A 175 6.02 -13.35 5.65
CA VAL A 175 4.58 -13.12 5.44
C VAL A 175 3.88 -12.76 6.76
N GLN A 176 4.19 -13.47 7.84
CA GLN A 176 3.63 -13.19 9.16
C GLN A 176 4.02 -11.78 9.62
N ALA A 177 5.31 -11.42 9.56
CA ALA A 177 5.79 -10.10 9.97
C ALA A 177 5.07 -8.95 9.22
N VAL A 178 4.82 -9.11 7.91
CA VAL A 178 4.03 -8.14 7.13
C VAL A 178 2.58 -8.08 7.62
N ARG A 179 1.95 -9.24 7.84
CA ARG A 179 0.52 -9.35 8.15
C ARG A 179 0.19 -8.95 9.59
N THR A 180 1.01 -9.32 10.56
CA THR A 180 0.75 -9.10 11.99
C THR A 180 1.20 -7.74 12.46
N ASP A 181 2.30 -7.23 11.90
CA ASP A 181 2.93 -6.00 12.38
C ASP A 181 3.04 -4.92 11.31
N GLY A 182 3.58 -5.23 10.13
CA GLY A 182 3.91 -4.23 9.10
C GLY A 182 2.69 -3.46 8.59
N LEU A 183 1.77 -4.15 7.90
CA LEU A 183 0.58 -3.52 7.32
C LEU A 183 -0.37 -2.94 8.37
N PRO A 184 -0.71 -3.64 9.47
CA PRO A 184 -1.62 -3.09 10.47
C PRO A 184 -1.08 -1.80 11.12
N LYS A 185 0.20 -1.75 11.50
CA LYS A 185 0.79 -0.55 12.13
C LYS A 185 0.85 0.63 11.16
N ALA A 186 1.21 0.37 9.92
CA ALA A 186 1.24 1.41 8.89
C ALA A 186 -0.17 1.96 8.61
N TYR A 187 -1.17 1.07 8.52
CA TYR A 187 -2.56 1.47 8.33
C TYR A 187 -3.11 2.24 9.52
N GLU A 188 -2.83 1.79 10.75
CA GLU A 188 -3.25 2.46 11.98
C GLU A 188 -2.66 3.88 12.06
N SER A 189 -1.38 4.05 11.73
CA SER A 189 -0.74 5.36 11.65
C SER A 189 -1.44 6.29 10.65
N MET A 190 -1.75 5.77 9.46
CA MET A 190 -2.49 6.50 8.44
C MET A 190 -3.92 6.86 8.89
N ALA A 191 -4.65 5.92 9.50
CA ALA A 191 -6.01 6.13 9.99
C ALA A 191 -6.05 7.16 11.14
N LYS A 192 -5.06 7.15 12.03
CA LYS A 192 -4.90 8.17 13.08
C LYS A 192 -4.72 9.57 12.47
N GLN A 193 -3.84 9.71 11.48
CA GLN A 193 -3.65 11.01 10.83
C GLN A 193 -4.86 11.46 10.03
N TYR A 194 -5.57 10.52 9.41
CA TYR A 194 -6.84 10.82 8.76
C TYR A 194 -7.87 11.40 9.73
N ALA A 195 -8.02 10.81 10.92
CA ALA A 195 -8.91 11.32 11.95
C ALA A 195 -8.54 12.74 12.42
N ILE A 196 -7.24 13.02 12.54
CA ILE A 196 -6.72 14.36 12.90
C ILE A 196 -7.06 15.38 11.81
N VAL A 197 -6.80 15.06 10.54
CA VAL A 197 -7.13 15.93 9.41
C VAL A 197 -8.64 16.19 9.35
N ARG A 198 -9.44 15.14 9.48
CA ARG A 198 -10.91 15.24 9.49
C ARG A 198 -11.39 16.18 10.59
N ALA A 199 -10.86 16.05 11.81
CA ALA A 199 -11.22 16.92 12.93
C ALA A 199 -10.75 18.37 12.80
N ARG A 200 -9.72 18.65 11.97
CA ARG A 200 -9.24 20.01 11.72
C ARG A 200 -9.92 20.72 10.54
N LEU A 201 -10.40 19.96 9.57
CA LEU A 201 -10.95 20.52 8.32
C LEU A 201 -12.48 20.49 8.24
N LEU A 202 -13.14 19.69 9.08
CA LEU A 202 -14.60 19.62 9.23
C LEU A 202 -15.04 20.22 10.58
#